data_AF-A0A091S6N0-F1
#
_entry.id   AF-A0A091S6N0-F1
#
_cell.length_a   1.000
_cell.length_b   1.000
_cell.length_c   1.000
_cell.angle_alpha   90.00
_cell.angle_beta   90.00
_cell.angle_gamma   90.00
#
_symmetry.space_group_name_H-M   'P 1'
#
loop_
_entity.id
_entity.type
_entity.pdbx_description
1 polymer ?
#
loop_
_entity_poly.entity_id
_entity_poly.type
_entity_poly.pdbx_seq_one_letter_code
_entity_poly.pdbx_strand_id
1 'polypeptide(L)'
;VVTVNTLDGSVTQNHFLLDRDSVVERPSIFNYTWIVPITWMTLQNTGDRQWLTSVSETKTEFNSVRLLNLNVSGYFRVNYNQENWDQLLNQLSTDHQAIPVINRAQIIDDAFNLARAHYVDVTLALNTTRFLSNETQYMPWQAALDNLAYFKLMFDRSEVFGVMTKYVQQQVMPLFNHYKTITGNWTTIPSGLMDQYNEINTISTACSYGIVECHDLASDYFQDIVAMGGEAAWDFIWDRFKEAPVVSEADKLRTALTCSPVPWILNR
;
A
#
# COMPACT_ATOMS: atom_id res chain seq x y z
N VAL A 1 18.41 7.58 -1.09
CA VAL A 1 18.22 6.19 -1.55
C VAL A 1 19.55 5.46 -1.44
N VAL A 2 19.52 4.25 -0.89
CA VAL A 2 20.67 3.34 -0.89
C VAL A 2 20.43 2.30 -1.98
N THR A 3 21.34 2.19 -2.94
CA THR A 3 21.27 1.20 -4.02
C THR A 3 22.35 0.15 -3.82
N VAL A 4 21.96 -1.13 -3.77
CA VAL A 4 22.89 -2.25 -3.66
C VAL A 4 22.87 -3.09 -4.93
N ASN A 5 24.05 -3.47 -5.41
CA ASN A 5 24.22 -4.51 -6.40
C ASN A 5 24.73 -5.77 -5.71
N THR A 6 23.90 -6.80 -5.65
CA THR A 6 24.23 -8.05 -4.95
C THR A 6 25.17 -8.96 -5.73
N LEU A 7 25.53 -8.62 -6.97
CA LEU A 7 26.46 -9.39 -7.80
C LEU A 7 27.93 -9.08 -7.48
N ASP A 8 28.21 -7.85 -7.03
CA ASP A 8 29.57 -7.38 -6.70
C ASP A 8 29.67 -6.80 -5.28
N GLY A 9 28.56 -6.64 -4.57
CA GLY A 9 28.50 -6.05 -3.24
C GLY A 9 28.69 -4.53 -3.23
N SER A 10 28.61 -3.86 -4.39
CA SER A 10 28.66 -2.41 -4.46
C SER A 10 27.40 -1.78 -3.86
N VAL A 11 27.61 -0.76 -3.02
CA VAL A 11 26.55 0.01 -2.39
C VAL A 11 26.81 1.48 -2.57
N THR A 12 25.79 2.18 -3.05
CA THR A 12 25.82 3.61 -3.29
C THR A 12 24.70 4.32 -2.54
N GLN A 13 24.91 5.58 -2.19
CA GLN A 13 23.88 6.46 -1.67
C GLN A 13 23.74 7.69 -2.55
N ASN A 14 22.49 8.09 -2.77
CA ASN A 14 22.14 9.32 -3.49
C ASN A 14 21.01 10.05 -2.76
N HIS A 15 20.98 11.38 -2.87
CA HIS A 15 19.83 12.17 -2.44
C HIS A 15 18.60 11.76 -3.25
N PHE A 16 17.56 11.25 -2.56
CA PHE A 16 16.36 10.79 -3.24
C PHE A 16 15.41 11.96 -3.48
N LEU A 17 15.08 12.21 -4.74
CA LEU A 17 14.08 13.18 -5.17
C LEU A 17 13.01 12.43 -5.97
N LEU A 18 11.73 12.77 -5.76
CA LEU A 18 10.63 12.17 -6.53
C LEU A 18 10.69 12.58 -8.00
N ASP A 19 11.06 13.83 -8.26
CA ASP A 19 11.48 14.29 -9.57
C ASP A 19 13.01 14.33 -9.59
N ARG A 20 13.60 13.41 -10.35
CA ARG A 20 15.06 13.22 -10.41
C ARG A 20 15.78 14.39 -11.07
N ASP A 21 15.09 15.13 -11.95
CA ASP A 21 15.65 16.24 -12.70
C ASP A 21 15.47 17.59 -11.97
N SER A 22 14.82 17.57 -10.80
CA SER A 22 14.65 18.76 -9.96
C SER A 22 15.99 19.34 -9.51
N VAL A 23 16.14 20.65 -9.70
CA VAL A 23 17.31 21.40 -9.25
C VAL A 23 17.23 21.65 -7.75
N VAL A 24 18.24 21.20 -7.01
CA VAL A 24 18.33 21.39 -5.56
C VAL A 24 19.08 22.70 -5.26
N GLU A 25 18.34 23.76 -4.93
CA GLU A 25 18.93 25.08 -4.64
C GLU A 25 19.58 25.20 -3.26
N ARG A 26 19.08 24.43 -2.29
CA ARG A 26 19.62 24.47 -0.92
C ARG A 26 20.99 23.76 -0.91
N PRO A 27 22.10 24.43 -0.56
CA PRO A 27 23.38 23.74 -0.44
C PRO A 27 23.42 22.87 0.82
N SER A 28 24.22 21.81 0.77
CA SER A 28 24.53 20.95 1.92
C SER A 28 26.04 20.99 2.19
N ILE A 29 26.44 21.26 3.44
CA ILE A 29 27.85 21.19 3.85
C ILE A 29 28.45 19.78 3.74
N PHE A 30 27.59 18.75 3.72
CA PHE A 30 27.97 17.34 3.51
C PHE A 30 27.74 16.86 2.07
N ASN A 31 27.45 17.79 1.14
CA ASN A 31 27.16 17.49 -0.26
C ASN A 31 26.11 16.35 -0.43
N TYR A 32 25.06 16.35 0.41
CA TYR A 32 24.04 15.31 0.45
C TYR A 32 24.59 13.89 0.58
N THR A 33 25.59 13.72 1.45
CA THR A 33 26.11 12.42 1.88
C THR A 33 25.77 12.20 3.35
N TRP A 34 25.32 10.99 3.68
CA TRP A 34 24.95 10.58 5.03
C TRP A 34 25.83 9.43 5.51
N ILE A 35 25.97 9.29 6.82
CA ILE A 35 26.50 8.08 7.43
C ILE A 35 25.30 7.16 7.71
N VAL A 36 25.13 6.13 6.87
CA VAL A 36 23.90 5.32 6.86
C VAL A 36 24.10 3.99 7.59
N PRO A 37 23.34 3.71 8.66
CA PRO A 37 23.32 2.39 9.30
C PRO A 37 22.43 1.43 8.50
N ILE A 38 23.04 0.44 7.86
CA ILE A 38 22.37 -0.56 7.04
C ILE A 38 22.22 -1.86 7.83
N THR A 39 20.99 -2.16 8.23
CA THR A 39 20.58 -3.49 8.71
C THR A 39 20.13 -4.34 7.53
N TRP A 40 20.25 -5.67 7.61
CA TRP A 40 19.91 -6.56 6.51
C TRP A 40 19.57 -7.97 6.98
N MET A 41 18.84 -8.70 6.13
CA MET A 41 18.60 -10.14 6.27
C MET A 41 18.76 -10.87 4.94
N THR A 42 19.15 -12.13 5.04
CA THR A 42 18.92 -13.15 4.00
C THR A 42 17.71 -13.99 4.40
N LEU A 43 17.36 -14.98 3.58
CA LEU A 43 16.28 -15.93 3.91
C LEU A 43 16.55 -16.76 5.18
N GLN A 44 17.82 -16.84 5.61
CA GLN A 44 18.24 -17.74 6.69
C GLN A 44 18.64 -16.96 7.95
N ASN A 45 19.29 -15.81 7.79
CA ASN A 45 19.92 -15.11 8.89
C ASN A 45 19.77 -13.60 8.76
N THR A 46 19.71 -12.93 9.91
CA THR A 46 19.97 -11.49 10.02
C THR A 46 21.45 -11.26 10.23
N GLY A 47 22.01 -10.22 9.63
CA GLY A 47 23.41 -9.87 9.82
C GLY A 47 23.63 -8.66 10.71
N ASP A 48 24.89 -8.45 11.08
CA ASP A 48 25.31 -7.27 11.83
C ASP A 48 25.16 -6.00 10.98
N ARG A 49 24.88 -4.90 11.69
CA ARG A 49 24.73 -3.57 11.08
C ARG A 49 26.02 -3.15 10.38
N GLN A 50 25.88 -2.80 9.11
CA GLN A 50 26.95 -2.24 8.29
C GLN A 50 26.79 -0.73 8.16
N TRP A 51 27.88 0.03 8.17
CA TRP A 51 27.84 1.47 8.01
C TRP A 51 28.32 1.87 6.62
N LEU A 52 27.50 2.61 5.87
CA LEU A 52 27.92 3.27 4.64
C LEU A 52 28.32 4.70 4.98
N THR A 53 29.60 5.01 4.87
CA THR A 53 30.19 6.29 5.28
C THR A 53 30.51 7.20 4.10
N SER A 54 30.70 6.60 2.93
CA SER A 54 31.01 7.28 1.67
C SER A 54 29.85 7.17 0.67
N VAL A 55 29.91 7.95 -0.42
CA VAL A 55 28.91 7.93 -1.50
C VAL A 55 28.81 6.54 -2.16
N SER A 56 29.94 5.86 -2.28
CA SER A 56 30.04 4.52 -2.86
C SER A 56 31.07 3.70 -2.08
N GLU A 57 30.71 2.48 -1.71
CA GLU A 57 31.60 1.49 -1.08
C GLU A 57 31.31 0.10 -1.64
N THR A 58 32.28 -0.81 -1.57
CA THR A 58 32.07 -2.24 -1.83
C THR A 58 32.12 -2.98 -0.51
N LYS A 59 31.05 -3.73 -0.20
CA LYS A 59 30.95 -4.54 1.00
C LYS A 59 30.70 -5.99 0.59
N THR A 60 31.67 -6.87 0.88
CA THR A 60 31.58 -8.29 0.52
C THR A 60 30.42 -8.97 1.22
N GLU A 61 30.04 -8.46 2.39
CA GLU A 61 28.84 -8.87 3.12
C GLU A 61 27.63 -8.79 2.23
N PHE A 62 27.57 -7.84 1.28
CA PHE A 62 26.47 -7.55 0.36
C PHE A 62 26.48 -8.32 -0.96
N ASN A 63 27.48 -9.17 -1.20
CA ASN A 63 27.60 -10.00 -2.41
C ASN A 63 26.74 -11.29 -2.36
N SER A 64 25.45 -11.14 -2.07
CA SER A 64 24.43 -12.20 -2.20
C SER A 64 23.03 -11.61 -2.03
N VAL A 65 21.99 -12.36 -2.40
CA VAL A 65 20.59 -11.93 -2.32
C VAL A 65 20.19 -11.60 -0.88
N ARG A 66 19.53 -10.46 -0.69
CA ARG A 66 19.15 -9.95 0.63
C ARG A 66 18.09 -8.86 0.58
N LEU A 67 17.51 -8.64 1.74
CA LEU A 67 16.66 -7.50 2.07
C LEU A 67 17.44 -6.57 3.02
N LEU A 68 17.29 -5.27 2.81
CA LEU A 68 18.00 -4.22 3.55
C LEU A 68 16.99 -3.36 4.31
N ASN A 69 17.48 -2.64 5.32
CA ASN A 69 16.70 -1.77 6.19
C ASN A 69 15.62 -2.54 6.97
N LEU A 70 16.04 -3.52 7.77
CA LEU A 70 15.13 -4.31 8.61
C LEU A 70 14.26 -3.41 9.50
N ASN A 71 12.96 -3.71 9.50
CA ASN A 71 11.90 -2.95 10.17
C ASN A 71 11.86 -1.46 9.81
N VAL A 72 12.48 -1.06 8.69
CA VAL A 72 12.59 0.33 8.24
C VAL A 72 13.15 1.22 9.36
N SER A 73 14.12 0.70 10.11
CA SER A 73 14.74 1.39 11.24
C SER A 73 15.65 2.55 10.81
N GLY A 74 16.12 2.54 9.56
CA GLY A 74 16.87 3.62 8.94
C GLY A 74 16.00 4.52 8.06
N TYR A 75 16.28 5.82 8.09
CA TYR A 75 15.59 6.82 7.27
C TYR A 75 16.15 6.88 5.84
N PHE A 76 15.93 5.82 5.07
CA PHE A 76 16.31 5.75 3.66
C PHE A 76 15.47 4.70 2.92
N ARG A 77 15.27 4.95 1.62
CA ARG A 77 14.71 3.97 0.67
C ARG A 77 15.80 3.04 0.16
N VAL A 78 15.44 1.81 -0.16
CA VAL A 78 16.37 0.82 -0.71
C VAL A 78 16.03 0.47 -2.15
N ASN A 79 17.03 0.49 -3.01
CA ASN A 79 16.96 -0.05 -4.37
C ASN A 79 17.94 -1.22 -4.53
N TYR A 80 17.60 -2.16 -5.40
CA TYR A 80 18.39 -3.35 -5.69
C TYR A 80 18.64 -3.48 -7.20
N ASN A 81 19.65 -4.25 -7.60
CA ASN A 81 19.76 -4.77 -8.96
C ASN A 81 18.60 -5.72 -9.28
N GLN A 82 18.32 -5.93 -10.58
CA GLN A 82 17.15 -6.68 -11.05
C GLN A 82 17.08 -8.10 -10.50
N GLU A 83 18.21 -8.81 -10.43
CA GLU A 83 18.25 -10.18 -9.95
C GLU A 83 17.81 -10.28 -8.49
N ASN A 84 18.17 -9.30 -7.65
CA ASN A 84 17.73 -9.31 -6.26
C ASN A 84 16.25 -8.93 -6.14
N TRP A 85 15.76 -7.98 -6.96
CA TRP A 85 14.32 -7.70 -7.05
C TRP A 85 13.52 -8.95 -7.42
N ASP A 86 13.95 -9.70 -8.43
CA ASP A 86 13.29 -10.93 -8.88
C ASP A 86 13.24 -11.98 -7.77
N GLN A 87 14.32 -12.11 -6.99
CA GLN A 87 14.38 -13.04 -5.86
C GLN A 87 13.46 -12.62 -4.71
N LEU A 88 13.37 -11.33 -4.39
CA LEU A 88 12.42 -10.81 -3.40
C LEU A 88 10.97 -11.03 -3.86
N LEU A 89 10.67 -10.77 -5.13
CA LEU A 89 9.34 -10.99 -5.70
C LEU A 89 8.95 -12.48 -5.71
N ASN A 90 9.91 -13.35 -6.01
CA ASN A 90 9.71 -14.80 -5.93
C ASN A 90 9.42 -15.23 -4.49
N GLN A 91 10.21 -14.75 -3.51
CA GLN A 91 9.98 -15.06 -2.09
C GLN A 91 8.61 -14.57 -1.61
N LEU A 92 8.19 -13.35 -1.98
CA LEU A 92 6.86 -12.84 -1.67
C LEU A 92 5.75 -13.73 -2.25
N SER A 93 5.97 -14.27 -3.45
CA SER A 93 4.97 -15.10 -4.12
C SER A 93 4.89 -16.52 -3.54
N THR A 94 6.02 -17.09 -3.10
CA THR A 94 6.10 -18.46 -2.58
C THR A 94 5.81 -18.55 -1.09
N ASP A 95 6.42 -17.69 -0.30
CA ASP A 95 6.25 -17.59 1.15
C ASP A 95 6.59 -16.17 1.64
N HIS A 96 5.61 -15.28 1.53
CA HIS A 96 5.76 -13.91 2.03
C HIS A 96 6.02 -13.84 3.53
N GLN A 97 5.62 -14.84 4.34
CA GLN A 97 5.79 -14.78 5.80
C GLN A 97 7.26 -14.87 6.22
N ALA A 98 8.14 -15.37 5.36
CA ALA A 98 9.59 -15.32 5.56
C ALA A 98 10.15 -13.89 5.61
N ILE A 99 9.43 -12.91 5.05
CA ILE A 99 9.78 -11.49 5.09
C ILE A 99 8.94 -10.79 6.17
N PRO A 100 9.55 -10.03 7.11
CA PRO A 100 8.81 -9.31 8.13
C PRO A 100 7.75 -8.36 7.55
N VAL A 101 6.60 -8.26 8.23
CA VAL A 101 5.43 -7.48 7.77
C VAL A 101 5.75 -6.04 7.36
N ILE A 102 6.59 -5.35 8.12
CA ILE A 102 7.00 -3.97 7.84
C ILE A 102 7.85 -3.91 6.57
N ASN A 103 8.73 -4.89 6.36
CA ASN A 103 9.57 -4.95 5.18
C ASN A 103 8.79 -5.36 3.92
N ARG A 104 7.71 -6.14 4.03
CA ARG A 104 6.79 -6.37 2.89
C ARG A 104 6.11 -5.09 2.46
N ALA A 105 5.66 -4.27 3.41
CA ALA A 105 5.15 -2.93 3.14
C ALA A 105 6.22 -2.01 2.53
N GLN A 106 7.45 -2.06 3.06
CA GLN A 106 8.59 -1.32 2.52
C GLN A 106 8.89 -1.68 1.07
N ILE A 107 8.90 -2.97 0.71
CA ILE A 107 9.17 -3.43 -0.66
C ILE A 107 8.19 -2.78 -1.64
N ILE A 108 6.91 -2.73 -1.27
CA ILE A 108 5.88 -2.05 -2.07
C ILE A 108 6.18 -0.54 -2.11
N ASP A 109 6.28 0.12 -0.95
CA ASP A 109 6.42 1.58 -0.89
C ASP A 109 7.70 2.08 -1.59
N ASP A 110 8.83 1.44 -1.34
CA ASP A 110 10.10 1.79 -1.99
C ASP A 110 10.00 1.57 -3.50
N ALA A 111 9.47 0.44 -3.99
CA ALA A 111 9.37 0.18 -5.42
C ALA A 111 8.52 1.23 -6.15
N PHE A 112 7.36 1.63 -5.60
CA PHE A 112 6.53 2.67 -6.20
C PHE A 112 7.19 4.05 -6.20
N ASN A 113 7.85 4.43 -5.10
CA ASN A 113 8.56 5.71 -5.04
C ASN A 113 9.80 5.72 -5.96
N LEU A 114 10.51 4.60 -6.06
CA LEU A 114 11.61 4.42 -7.01
C LEU A 114 11.12 4.49 -8.45
N ALA A 115 9.96 3.91 -8.77
CA ALA A 115 9.36 4.01 -10.10
C ALA A 115 8.98 5.45 -10.46
N ARG A 116 8.39 6.19 -9.51
CA ARG A 116 8.08 7.62 -9.68
C ARG A 116 9.33 8.46 -9.96
N ALA A 117 10.44 8.11 -9.33
CA ALA A 117 11.74 8.77 -9.50
C ALA A 117 12.61 8.17 -10.63
N HIS A 118 12.04 7.32 -11.49
CA HIS A 118 12.72 6.69 -12.63
C HIS A 118 13.97 5.87 -12.27
N TYR A 119 14.00 5.25 -11.08
CA TYR A 119 15.03 4.29 -10.68
C TYR A 119 14.72 2.86 -11.12
N VAL A 120 13.43 2.51 -11.23
CA VAL A 120 12.93 1.20 -11.66
C VAL A 120 11.72 1.40 -12.57
N ASP A 121 11.37 0.38 -13.35
CA ASP A 121 10.16 0.43 -14.15
C ASP A 121 8.89 0.34 -13.30
N VAL A 122 7.83 1.03 -13.71
CA VAL A 122 6.52 0.95 -13.05
C VAL A 122 5.96 -0.48 -13.02
N THR A 123 6.32 -1.30 -14.01
CA THR A 123 5.94 -2.72 -14.06
C THR A 123 6.56 -3.51 -12.90
N LEU A 124 7.79 -3.19 -12.49
CA LEU A 124 8.41 -3.78 -11.30
C LEU A 124 7.64 -3.41 -10.05
N ALA A 125 7.27 -2.14 -9.88
CA ALA A 125 6.47 -1.67 -8.76
C ALA A 125 5.07 -2.34 -8.71
N LEU A 126 4.41 -2.50 -9.86
CA LEU A 126 3.14 -3.22 -9.92
C LEU A 126 3.31 -4.71 -9.55
N ASN A 127 4.41 -5.34 -9.97
CA ASN A 127 4.72 -6.72 -9.63
C ASN A 127 4.87 -6.96 -8.12
N THR A 128 5.30 -5.96 -7.34
CA THR A 128 5.38 -6.10 -5.87
C THR A 128 4.03 -6.27 -5.21
N THR A 129 2.92 -5.97 -5.89
CA THR A 129 1.56 -6.11 -5.33
C THR A 129 0.94 -7.48 -5.57
N ARG A 130 1.56 -8.34 -6.39
CA ARG A 130 0.97 -9.62 -6.84
C ARG A 130 0.76 -10.65 -5.74
N PHE A 131 1.51 -10.55 -4.65
CA PHE A 131 1.39 -11.48 -3.52
C PHE A 131 0.23 -11.14 -2.57
N LEU A 132 -0.41 -9.96 -2.75
CA LEU A 132 -1.44 -9.48 -1.84
C LEU A 132 -2.65 -10.41 -1.77
N SER A 133 -2.93 -11.19 -2.82
CA SER A 133 -3.96 -12.24 -2.79
C SER A 133 -3.76 -13.28 -1.68
N ASN A 134 -2.54 -13.42 -1.15
CA ASN A 134 -2.21 -14.32 -0.04
C ASN A 134 -1.93 -13.55 1.26
N GLU A 135 -1.97 -12.22 1.24
CA GLU A 135 -1.62 -11.38 2.39
C GLU A 135 -2.83 -11.09 3.28
N THR A 136 -2.64 -11.23 4.59
CA THR A 136 -3.68 -10.98 5.61
C THR A 136 -3.32 -9.88 6.60
N GLN A 137 -2.09 -9.37 6.55
CA GLN A 137 -1.64 -8.31 7.46
C GLN A 137 -1.89 -6.91 6.89
N TYR A 138 -2.18 -5.97 7.79
CA TYR A 138 -2.52 -4.58 7.46
C TYR A 138 -1.45 -3.82 6.65
N MET A 139 -0.21 -3.80 7.12
CA MET A 139 0.79 -2.87 6.62
C MET A 139 1.08 -3.02 5.11
N PRO A 140 1.23 -4.23 4.54
CA PRO A 140 1.47 -4.37 3.10
C PRO A 140 0.24 -3.97 2.27
N TRP A 141 -0.96 -4.27 2.75
CA TRP A 141 -2.21 -3.81 2.12
C TRP A 141 -2.30 -2.28 2.12
N GLN A 142 -2.02 -1.65 3.26
CA GLN A 142 -2.01 -0.19 3.37
C GLN A 142 -1.01 0.44 2.38
N ALA A 143 0.23 -0.06 2.34
CA ALA A 143 1.26 0.44 1.42
C ALA A 143 0.84 0.30 -0.05
N ALA A 144 0.17 -0.80 -0.42
CA ALA A 144 -0.34 -0.99 -1.77
C ALA A 144 -1.48 -0.02 -2.10
N LEU A 145 -2.45 0.13 -1.21
CA LEU A 145 -3.61 1.00 -1.41
C LEU A 145 -3.18 2.47 -1.53
N ASP A 146 -2.25 2.92 -0.69
CA ASP A 146 -1.71 4.28 -0.73
C ASP A 146 -1.01 4.58 -2.06
N ASN A 147 -0.18 3.65 -2.54
CA ASN A 147 0.54 3.83 -3.80
C ASN A 147 -0.36 3.67 -5.04
N LEU A 148 -1.39 2.81 -4.98
CA LEU A 148 -2.37 2.64 -6.05
C LEU A 148 -3.45 3.73 -6.06
N ALA A 149 -3.59 4.53 -5.00
CA ALA A 149 -4.57 5.62 -4.94
C ALA A 149 -4.36 6.65 -6.06
N TYR A 150 -3.11 6.98 -6.39
CA TYR A 150 -2.82 7.87 -7.52
C TYR A 150 -3.17 7.24 -8.87
N PHE A 151 -2.93 5.93 -9.04
CA PHE A 151 -3.34 5.21 -10.24
C PHE A 151 -4.86 5.25 -10.40
N LYS A 152 -5.61 5.01 -9.32
CA LYS A 152 -7.07 5.13 -9.33
C LYS A 152 -7.48 6.54 -9.72
N LEU A 153 -6.91 7.58 -9.10
CA LEU A 153 -7.23 8.98 -9.39
C LEU A 153 -6.99 9.35 -10.87
N MET A 154 -5.91 8.84 -11.47
CA MET A 154 -5.57 9.12 -12.86
C MET A 154 -6.36 8.28 -13.86
N PHE A 155 -6.73 7.06 -13.50
CA PHE A 155 -7.29 6.09 -14.44
C PHE A 155 -8.78 5.80 -14.25
N ASP A 156 -9.45 6.27 -13.19
CA ASP A 156 -10.87 5.95 -12.88
C ASP A 156 -11.87 6.22 -14.02
N ARG A 157 -11.53 7.17 -14.90
CA ARG A 157 -12.34 7.57 -16.08
C ARG A 157 -11.70 7.18 -17.40
N SER A 158 -10.78 6.21 -17.40
CA SER A 158 -10.08 5.71 -18.57
C SER A 158 -10.41 4.24 -18.86
N GLU A 159 -10.08 3.78 -20.07
CA GLU A 159 -10.22 2.37 -20.47
C GLU A 159 -9.42 1.39 -19.59
N VAL A 160 -8.34 1.88 -18.95
CA VAL A 160 -7.47 1.09 -18.07
C VAL A 160 -8.21 0.67 -16.79
N PHE A 161 -9.20 1.45 -16.34
CA PHE A 161 -9.87 1.21 -15.07
C PHE A 161 -10.52 -0.16 -14.99
N GLY A 162 -11.14 -0.64 -16.08
CA GLY A 162 -11.79 -1.95 -16.08
C GLY A 162 -10.82 -3.10 -15.82
N VAL A 163 -9.58 -3.00 -16.32
CA VAL A 163 -8.52 -4.00 -16.07
C VAL A 163 -7.99 -3.86 -14.64
N MET A 164 -7.76 -2.63 -14.18
CA MET A 164 -7.34 -2.36 -12.81
C MET A 164 -8.37 -2.88 -11.79
N THR A 165 -9.65 -2.67 -12.02
CA THR A 165 -10.74 -3.16 -11.17
C THR A 165 -10.71 -4.68 -11.07
N LYS A 166 -10.61 -5.39 -12.20
CA LYS A 166 -10.52 -6.86 -12.19
C LYS A 166 -9.31 -7.35 -11.41
N TYR A 167 -8.16 -6.69 -11.57
CA TYR A 167 -6.95 -7.02 -10.82
C TYR A 167 -7.15 -6.83 -9.31
N VAL A 168 -7.63 -5.67 -8.87
CA VAL A 168 -7.83 -5.37 -7.44
C VAL A 168 -8.89 -6.29 -6.83
N GLN A 169 -9.97 -6.58 -7.55
CA GLN A 169 -10.98 -7.58 -7.12
C GLN A 169 -10.34 -8.95 -6.87
N GLN A 170 -9.47 -9.43 -7.79
CA GLN A 170 -8.76 -10.69 -7.61
C GLN A 170 -7.83 -10.68 -6.40
N GLN A 171 -7.16 -9.55 -6.12
CA GLN A 171 -6.28 -9.43 -4.96
C GLN A 171 -7.07 -9.42 -3.64
N VAL A 172 -8.18 -8.68 -3.54
CA VAL A 172 -8.88 -8.45 -2.27
C VAL A 172 -9.87 -9.57 -1.91
N MET A 173 -10.39 -10.32 -2.89
CA MET A 173 -11.40 -11.35 -2.66
C MET A 173 -10.98 -12.42 -1.63
N PRO A 174 -9.75 -12.96 -1.64
CA PRO A 174 -9.30 -13.90 -0.61
C PRO A 174 -9.32 -13.28 0.79
N LEU A 175 -8.89 -12.02 0.92
CA LEU A 175 -8.90 -11.30 2.19
C LEU A 175 -10.32 -11.01 2.69
N PHE A 176 -11.24 -10.66 1.78
CA PHE A 176 -12.66 -10.50 2.10
C PHE A 176 -13.25 -11.79 2.68
N ASN A 177 -12.97 -12.94 2.06
CA ASN A 177 -13.41 -14.24 2.55
C ASN A 177 -12.74 -14.65 3.86
N HIS A 178 -11.47 -14.27 4.07
CA HIS A 178 -10.77 -14.45 5.34
C HIS A 178 -11.51 -13.73 6.47
N TYR A 179 -11.78 -12.42 6.30
CA TYR A 179 -12.51 -11.65 7.32
C TYR A 179 -13.93 -12.17 7.53
N LYS A 180 -14.67 -12.49 6.48
CA LYS A 180 -15.99 -13.14 6.59
C LYS A 180 -15.94 -14.41 7.46
N THR A 181 -14.88 -15.21 7.36
CA THR A 181 -14.73 -16.44 8.14
C THR A 181 -14.41 -16.18 9.60
N ILE A 182 -13.41 -15.34 9.89
CA ILE A 182 -12.95 -15.12 11.28
C ILE A 182 -13.93 -14.29 12.11
N THR A 183 -14.75 -13.46 11.45
CA THR A 183 -15.78 -12.62 12.10
C THR A 183 -17.12 -13.33 12.25
N GLY A 184 -17.22 -14.62 11.88
CA GLY A 184 -18.47 -15.37 11.91
C GLY A 184 -19.54 -14.71 11.04
N ASN A 185 -19.21 -14.40 9.78
CA ASN A 185 -20.05 -13.67 8.84
C ASN A 185 -20.37 -12.23 9.30
N TRP A 186 -19.33 -11.47 9.66
CA TRP A 186 -19.41 -10.05 10.04
C TRP A 186 -20.19 -9.77 11.33
N THR A 187 -20.35 -10.80 12.19
CA THR A 187 -21.09 -10.67 13.46
C THR A 187 -20.20 -10.21 14.61
N THR A 188 -18.89 -10.41 14.50
CA THR A 188 -17.90 -10.01 15.52
C THR A 188 -16.78 -9.20 14.89
N ILE A 189 -16.17 -8.34 15.71
CA ILE A 189 -15.02 -7.52 15.29
C ILE A 189 -13.73 -8.24 15.74
N PRO A 190 -12.67 -8.30 14.90
CA PRO A 190 -11.37 -8.82 15.29
C PRO A 190 -10.81 -8.12 16.53
N SER A 191 -10.14 -8.84 17.42
CA SER A 191 -9.61 -8.24 18.66
C SER A 191 -8.36 -7.38 18.45
N GLY A 192 -7.54 -7.71 17.45
CA GLY A 192 -6.30 -6.99 17.13
C GLY A 192 -6.56 -5.69 16.38
N LEU A 193 -5.94 -4.60 16.81
CA LEU A 193 -6.07 -3.29 16.15
C LEU A 193 -5.66 -3.34 14.66
N MET A 194 -4.58 -4.06 14.35
CA MET A 194 -4.13 -4.21 12.95
C MET A 194 -5.11 -5.05 12.13
N ASP A 195 -5.75 -6.04 12.74
CA ASP A 195 -6.77 -6.84 12.06
C ASP A 195 -8.03 -6.02 11.79
N GLN A 196 -8.45 -5.17 12.73
CA GLN A 196 -9.56 -4.21 12.53
C GLN A 196 -9.24 -3.22 11.41
N TYR A 197 -8.04 -2.65 11.37
CA TYR A 197 -7.66 -1.75 10.30
C TYR A 197 -7.64 -2.45 8.94
N ASN A 198 -7.16 -3.69 8.88
CA ASN A 198 -7.13 -4.42 7.63
C ASN A 198 -8.53 -4.89 7.20
N GLU A 199 -9.42 -5.23 8.14
CA GLU A 199 -10.84 -5.46 7.86
C GLU A 199 -11.48 -4.21 7.22
N ILE A 200 -11.24 -3.02 7.76
CA ILE A 200 -11.71 -1.75 7.20
C ILE A 200 -11.19 -1.56 5.77
N ASN A 201 -9.88 -1.77 5.54
CA ASN A 201 -9.29 -1.71 4.21
C ASN A 201 -9.92 -2.71 3.26
N THR A 202 -10.21 -3.92 3.74
CA THR A 202 -10.80 -5.02 2.96
C THR A 202 -12.19 -4.65 2.50
N ILE A 203 -13.08 -4.25 3.40
CA ILE A 203 -14.47 -3.88 3.08
C ILE A 203 -14.48 -2.65 2.17
N SER A 204 -13.71 -1.61 2.50
CA SER A 204 -13.59 -0.39 1.70
C SER A 204 -13.12 -0.69 0.27
N THR A 205 -12.10 -1.52 0.13
CA THR A 205 -11.55 -1.91 -1.18
C THR A 205 -12.54 -2.77 -1.95
N ALA A 206 -13.09 -3.82 -1.34
CA ALA A 206 -14.05 -4.71 -1.97
C ALA A 206 -15.29 -3.97 -2.50
N CYS A 207 -15.90 -3.12 -1.67
CA CYS A 207 -17.08 -2.35 -2.05
C CYS A 207 -16.75 -1.27 -3.10
N SER A 208 -15.64 -0.54 -2.95
CA SER A 208 -15.29 0.53 -3.91
C SER A 208 -14.89 0.02 -5.30
N TYR A 209 -14.46 -1.24 -5.39
CA TYR A 209 -14.17 -1.92 -6.66
C TYR A 209 -15.33 -2.83 -7.12
N GLY A 210 -16.50 -2.79 -6.48
CA GLY A 210 -17.71 -3.43 -6.99
C GLY A 210 -17.78 -4.94 -6.80
N ILE A 211 -17.23 -5.48 -5.70
CA ILE A 211 -17.49 -6.87 -5.29
C ILE A 211 -18.94 -6.97 -4.83
N VAL A 212 -19.70 -7.83 -5.50
CA VAL A 212 -21.15 -8.02 -5.30
C VAL A 212 -21.45 -8.39 -3.84
N GLU A 213 -20.69 -9.33 -3.28
CA GLU A 213 -20.88 -9.78 -1.90
C GLU A 213 -20.66 -8.66 -0.86
N CYS A 214 -19.83 -7.65 -1.19
CA CYS A 214 -19.65 -6.47 -0.33
C CYS A 214 -20.82 -5.50 -0.47
N HIS A 215 -21.35 -5.33 -1.68
CA HIS A 215 -22.54 -4.50 -1.91
C HIS A 215 -23.79 -5.11 -1.28
N ASP A 216 -23.94 -6.44 -1.33
CA ASP A 216 -25.01 -7.16 -0.65
C ASP A 216 -24.89 -6.99 0.87
N LEU A 217 -23.68 -7.13 1.42
CA LEU A 217 -23.42 -6.87 2.84
C LEU A 217 -23.78 -5.44 3.25
N ALA A 218 -23.36 -4.44 2.47
CA ALA A 218 -23.70 -3.05 2.74
C ALA A 218 -25.21 -2.82 2.65
N SER A 219 -25.87 -3.46 1.68
CA SER A 219 -27.32 -3.38 1.52
C SER A 219 -28.06 -4.02 2.67
N ASP A 220 -27.55 -5.12 3.24
CA ASP A 220 -28.12 -5.78 4.41
C ASP A 220 -27.99 -4.95 5.69
N TYR A 221 -26.89 -4.21 5.88
CA TYR A 221 -26.77 -3.29 7.02
C TYR A 221 -27.61 -2.02 6.87
N PHE A 222 -27.86 -1.60 5.62
CA PHE A 222 -28.56 -0.35 5.31
C PHE A 222 -29.87 -0.60 4.55
N GLN A 223 -30.57 -1.72 4.82
CA GLN A 223 -31.76 -2.14 4.07
C GLN A 223 -32.80 -1.02 3.94
N ASP A 224 -33.05 -0.29 5.04
CA ASP A 224 -34.00 0.82 5.04
C ASP A 224 -33.56 1.95 4.08
N ILE A 225 -32.27 2.28 4.05
CA ILE A 225 -31.70 3.34 3.20
C ILE A 225 -31.67 2.88 1.74
N VAL A 226 -31.26 1.64 1.47
CA VAL A 226 -31.22 1.08 0.12
C VAL A 226 -32.61 0.91 -0.46
N ALA A 227 -33.59 0.51 0.36
CA ALA A 227 -34.99 0.41 -0.04
C ALA A 227 -35.60 1.79 -0.40
N MET A 228 -35.17 2.87 0.26
CA MET A 228 -35.56 4.23 -0.12
C MET A 228 -35.03 4.57 -1.52
N GLY A 229 -33.75 4.30 -1.76
CA GLY A 229 -33.07 4.56 -3.03
C GLY A 229 -33.02 6.04 -3.43
N GLY A 230 -32.08 6.39 -4.32
CA GLY A 230 -32.04 7.72 -4.96
C GLY A 230 -32.06 8.91 -4.00
N GLU A 231 -33.00 9.84 -4.22
CA GLU A 231 -33.15 11.07 -3.42
C GLU A 231 -33.61 10.79 -1.98
N ALA A 232 -34.53 9.86 -1.77
CA ALA A 232 -35.08 9.58 -0.44
C ALA A 232 -34.02 9.04 0.52
N ALA A 233 -33.13 8.17 0.02
CA ALA A 233 -31.96 7.70 0.76
C ALA A 233 -31.00 8.84 1.12
N TRP A 234 -30.78 9.75 0.17
CA TRP A 234 -29.89 10.90 0.35
C TRP A 234 -30.44 11.88 1.40
N ASP A 235 -31.74 12.21 1.31
CA ASP A 235 -32.43 13.09 2.25
C ASP A 235 -32.44 12.51 3.66
N PHE A 236 -32.64 11.20 3.80
CA PHE A 236 -32.52 10.52 5.08
C PHE A 236 -31.13 10.71 5.71
N ILE A 237 -30.06 10.48 4.96
CA ILE A 237 -28.67 10.66 5.44
C ILE A 237 -28.41 12.14 5.77
N TRP A 238 -28.94 13.08 4.97
CA TRP A 238 -28.83 14.52 5.22
C TRP A 238 -29.50 14.95 6.53
N ASP A 239 -30.68 14.41 6.83
CA ASP A 239 -31.37 14.67 8.08
C ASP A 239 -30.59 14.11 9.28
N ARG A 240 -30.05 12.88 9.17
CA ARG A 240 -29.13 12.33 10.18
C ARG A 240 -27.89 13.21 10.36
N PHE A 241 -27.31 13.74 9.28
CA PHE A 241 -26.14 14.61 9.35
C PHE A 241 -26.41 15.90 10.13
N LYS A 242 -27.55 16.57 9.89
CA LYS A 242 -27.94 17.78 10.62
C LYS A 242 -28.18 17.54 12.12
N GLU A 243 -28.64 16.34 12.46
CA GLU A 243 -28.98 15.95 13.84
C GLU A 243 -27.80 15.29 14.58
N ALA A 244 -26.69 15.00 13.89
CA ALA A 244 -25.57 14.24 14.45
C ALA A 244 -24.92 14.97 15.64
N PRO A 245 -24.91 14.37 16.84
CA PRO A 245 -24.30 14.98 18.02
C PRO A 245 -22.78 14.77 18.09
N VAL A 246 -22.26 13.79 17.33
CA VAL A 246 -20.84 13.40 17.33
C VAL A 246 -20.19 13.82 16.01
N VAL A 247 -19.08 14.58 16.10
CA VAL A 247 -18.37 15.09 14.92
C VAL A 247 -17.89 13.97 13.99
N SER A 248 -17.35 12.88 14.55
CA SER A 248 -16.87 11.75 13.74
C SER A 248 -17.99 11.00 13.01
N GLU A 249 -19.22 11.03 13.52
CA GLU A 249 -20.40 10.53 12.81
C GLU A 249 -20.83 11.50 11.71
N ALA A 250 -20.89 12.79 12.02
CA ALA A 250 -21.22 13.84 11.06
C ALA A 250 -20.25 13.81 9.85
N ASP A 251 -18.95 13.63 10.08
CA ASP A 251 -17.96 13.52 9.00
C ASP A 251 -18.19 12.29 8.10
N LYS A 252 -18.58 11.15 8.67
CA LYS A 252 -18.93 9.93 7.91
C LYS A 252 -20.17 10.15 7.06
N LEU A 253 -21.24 10.71 7.65
CA LEU A 253 -22.48 11.01 6.94
C LEU A 253 -22.26 12.01 5.81
N ARG A 254 -21.50 13.09 6.07
CA ARG A 254 -21.10 14.07 5.06
C ARG A 254 -20.37 13.43 3.89
N THR A 255 -19.44 12.51 4.18
CA THR A 255 -18.69 11.79 3.14
C THR A 255 -19.60 10.84 2.35
N ALA A 256 -20.52 10.12 3.02
CA ALA A 256 -21.46 9.23 2.34
C ALA A 256 -22.36 9.97 1.33
N LEU A 257 -22.78 11.20 1.64
CA LEU A 257 -23.61 12.01 0.74
C LEU A 257 -22.90 12.35 -0.58
N THR A 258 -21.56 12.38 -0.62
CA THR A 258 -20.80 12.67 -1.86
C THR A 258 -20.69 11.46 -2.79
N CYS A 259 -21.09 10.27 -2.33
CA CYS A 259 -21.06 9.04 -3.13
C CYS A 259 -22.27 8.90 -4.07
N SER A 260 -23.20 9.85 -4.11
CA SER A 260 -24.36 9.79 -5.00
C SER A 260 -23.92 9.76 -6.48
N PRO A 261 -24.38 8.79 -7.29
CA PRO A 261 -24.07 8.76 -8.72
C PRO A 261 -24.91 9.76 -9.53
N VAL A 262 -25.82 10.50 -8.88
CA VAL A 262 -26.81 11.36 -9.55
C VAL A 262 -26.31 12.82 -9.56
N PRO A 263 -25.96 13.41 -10.72
CA PRO A 263 -25.29 14.72 -10.78
C PRO A 263 -26.07 15.88 -10.15
N TRP A 264 -27.40 15.89 -10.26
CA TRP A 264 -28.19 16.99 -9.70
C TRP A 264 -28.27 16.93 -8.16
N ILE A 265 -28.18 15.74 -7.55
CA ILE A 265 -28.09 15.58 -6.09
C ILE A 265 -26.78 16.18 -5.58
N LEU A 266 -25.67 15.97 -6.31
CA LEU A 266 -24.36 16.53 -5.95
C LEU A 266 -24.26 18.05 -6.13
N ASN A 267 -25.08 18.64 -7.01
CA ASN A 267 -25.12 20.08 -7.26
C ASN A 267 -26.07 20.86 -6.33
N ARG A 268 -26.89 20.15 -5.54
CA ARG A 268 -27.90 20.73 -4.64
C ARG A 268 -27.26 21.43 -3.45
#